data_AF-A0A847S322-F1
#
_entry.id   AF-A0A847S322-F1
#
_cell.length_a   1.000
_cell.length_b   1.000
_cell.length_c   1.000
_cell.angle_alpha   90.00
_cell.angle_beta   90.00
_cell.angle_gamma   90.00
#
_symmetry.space_group_name_H-M   'P 1'
#
loop_
_entity.id
_entity.type
_entity.pdbx_description
1 polymer ?
#
loop_
_entity_poly.entity_id
_entity_poly.type
_entity_poly.pdbx_seq_one_letter_code
_entity_poly.pdbx_strand_id
1 'polypeptide(L)'
;MHYTIILTAKATAQWLTKSRPERDHFVETEVRPVLDKFADQCSVRLFDCDFTHAQVSDFMIIETDNLEHFGYLIGYLRESKTFAAPYFDVKDIIIGVPNNFRGPMNIDDIRKAG
;
A
#
# COMPACT_ATOMS: atom_id res chain seq x y z
N MET A 1 -12.25 -14.96 -2.06
CA MET A 1 -12.87 -13.88 -1.28
C MET A 1 -12.06 -12.64 -1.57
N HIS A 2 -12.68 -11.51 -1.91
CA HIS A 2 -11.93 -10.31 -2.23
C HIS A 2 -11.54 -9.58 -0.95
N TYR A 3 -10.28 -9.16 -0.85
CA TYR A 3 -9.74 -8.42 0.29
C TYR A 3 -9.27 -7.05 -0.16
N THR A 4 -9.59 -6.04 0.64
CA THR A 4 -9.04 -4.69 0.52
C THR A 4 -8.22 -4.42 1.76
N ILE A 5 -6.94 -4.09 1.57
CA ILE A 5 -5.99 -3.80 2.64
C ILE A 5 -5.57 -2.34 2.54
N ILE A 6 -5.56 -1.65 3.67
CA ILE A 6 -4.96 -0.32 3.81
C ILE A 6 -3.74 -0.47 4.71
N LEU A 7 -2.55 -0.20 4.17
CA LEU A 7 -1.32 -0.11 4.95
C LEU A 7 -0.92 1.36 5.03
N THR A 8 -0.72 1.86 6.24
CA THR A 8 -0.30 3.24 6.48
C THR A 8 1.15 3.27 6.95
N ALA A 9 1.89 4.29 6.53
CA ALA A 9 3.29 4.45 6.88
C ALA A 9 3.65 5.92 7.17
N LYS A 10 4.76 6.11 7.88
CA LYS A 10 5.38 7.41 8.11
C LYS A 10 6.83 7.39 7.63
N ALA A 11 7.14 8.27 6.69
CA ALA A 11 8.49 8.59 6.30
C ALA A 11 9.28 9.15 7.48
N THR A 12 10.48 8.62 7.71
CA THR A 12 11.40 9.09 8.75
C THR A 12 12.25 10.25 8.24
N ALA A 13 12.96 10.92 9.15
CA ALA A 13 13.93 11.95 8.78
C ALA A 13 15.02 11.41 7.81
N GLN A 14 15.43 10.15 7.91
CA GLN A 14 16.43 9.56 7.02
C GLN A 14 15.94 9.41 5.58
N TRP A 15 14.64 9.20 5.38
CA TRP A 15 14.04 9.23 4.05
C TRP A 15 13.97 10.67 3.53
N LEU A 16 13.51 11.60 4.36
CA LEU A 16 13.27 12.99 3.96
C LEU A 16 14.54 13.79 3.67
N THR A 17 15.68 13.38 4.24
CA THR A 17 16.99 14.00 3.93
C THR A 17 17.57 13.55 2.58
N LYS A 18 17.01 12.51 1.95
CA LYS A 18 17.44 12.08 0.61
C LYS A 18 17.01 13.09 -0.46
N SER A 19 17.92 13.33 -1.38
CA SER A 19 17.63 14.08 -2.61
C SER A 19 16.56 13.35 -3.45
N ARG A 20 15.89 14.09 -4.35
CA ARG A 20 14.94 13.48 -5.28
C ARG A 20 15.57 12.35 -6.12
N PRO A 21 16.76 12.53 -6.74
CA PRO A 21 17.40 11.44 -7.51
C PRO A 21 17.67 10.19 -6.69
N GLU A 22 18.07 10.32 -5.42
CA GLU A 22 18.28 9.16 -4.53
C GLU A 22 16.97 8.43 -4.23
N ARG A 23 15.87 9.16 -4.03
CA ARG A 23 14.55 8.56 -3.82
C ARG A 23 14.02 7.89 -5.08
N ASP A 24 14.17 8.52 -6.24
CA ASP A 24 13.76 7.95 -7.53
C ASP A 24 14.53 6.66 -7.83
N HIS A 25 15.86 6.70 -7.64
CA HIS A 25 16.70 5.51 -7.79
C HIS A 25 16.28 4.38 -6.82
N PHE A 26 15.98 4.73 -5.57
CA PHE A 26 15.50 3.75 -4.59
C PHE A 26 14.17 3.11 -5.00
N VAL A 27 13.21 3.90 -5.48
CA VAL A 27 11.92 3.38 -5.95
C VAL A 27 12.12 2.41 -7.10
N GLU A 28 12.93 2.77 -8.11
CA GLU A 28 13.17 1.90 -9.27
C GLU A 28 13.93 0.61 -8.93
N THR A 29 14.79 0.62 -7.91
CA THR A 29 15.66 -0.52 -7.59
C THR A 29 15.14 -1.42 -6.47
N GLU A 30 14.39 -0.88 -5.51
CA GLU A 30 13.99 -1.61 -4.30
C GLU A 30 12.47 -1.83 -4.23
N VAL A 31 11.67 -0.87 -4.70
CA VAL A 31 10.19 -0.92 -4.58
C VAL A 31 9.56 -1.52 -5.83
N ARG A 32 9.85 -0.94 -6.99
CA ARG A 32 9.21 -1.30 -8.25
C ARG A 32 9.40 -2.77 -8.64
N PRO A 33 10.59 -3.39 -8.48
CA PRO A 33 10.75 -4.81 -8.80
C PRO A 33 9.87 -5.73 -7.93
N VAL A 34 9.62 -5.34 -6.67
CA VAL A 34 8.71 -6.08 -5.79
C VAL A 34 7.27 -5.89 -6.25
N LEU A 35 6.84 -4.66 -6.55
CA LEU A 35 5.47 -4.42 -7.04
C LEU A 35 5.21 -5.14 -8.37
N ASP A 36 6.14 -5.06 -9.32
CA ASP A 36 6.03 -5.72 -10.63
C ASP A 36 5.92 -7.24 -10.48
N LYS A 37 6.64 -7.83 -9.51
CA LYS A 37 6.57 -9.27 -9.22
C LYS A 37 5.19 -9.75 -8.77
N PHE A 38 4.40 -8.86 -8.15
CA PHE A 38 3.07 -9.17 -7.63
C PHE A 38 1.93 -8.56 -8.44
N ALA A 39 2.22 -7.96 -9.60
CA ALA A 39 1.25 -7.21 -10.39
C ALA A 39 0.05 -8.05 -10.88
N ASP A 40 0.24 -9.35 -11.08
CA ASP A 40 -0.83 -10.27 -11.47
C ASP A 40 -1.65 -10.78 -10.28
N GLN A 41 -1.15 -10.62 -9.05
CA GLN A 41 -1.76 -11.15 -7.82
C GLN A 41 -2.34 -10.08 -6.91
N CYS A 42 -1.84 -8.86 -6.99
CA CYS A 42 -2.22 -7.74 -6.13
C CYS A 42 -2.34 -6.46 -6.95
N SER A 43 -3.46 -5.76 -6.81
CA SER A 43 -3.62 -4.38 -7.28
C SER A 43 -3.15 -3.45 -6.18
N VAL A 44 -2.12 -2.65 -6.42
CA VAL A 44 -1.51 -1.74 -5.43
C VAL A 44 -1.62 -0.30 -5.91
N ARG A 45 -2.11 0.58 -5.04
CA ARG A 45 -2.14 2.04 -5.26
C ARG A 45 -1.52 2.76 -4.09
N LEU A 46 -0.58 3.67 -4.37
CA LEU A 46 0.17 4.46 -3.39
C LEU A 46 -0.37 5.88 -3.34
N PHE A 47 -0.41 6.47 -2.16
CA PHE A 47 -0.94 7.81 -1.92
C PHE A 47 -0.09 8.54 -0.88
N ASP A 48 0.14 9.82 -1.15
CA ASP A 48 0.74 10.75 -0.18
C ASP A 48 -0.37 11.43 0.63
N CYS A 49 -0.17 11.55 1.94
CA CYS A 49 -1.02 12.32 2.85
C CYS A 49 -0.21 13.16 3.86
N ASP A 50 1.09 13.33 3.62
CA ASP A 50 2.01 14.07 4.48
C ASP A 50 1.60 15.54 4.72
N PHE A 51 0.90 16.16 3.77
CA PHE A 51 0.35 17.50 3.89
C PHE A 51 -1.00 17.58 4.63
N THR A 52 -1.63 16.45 4.98
CA THR A 52 -2.96 16.40 5.62
C THR A 52 -3.04 15.57 6.91
N HIS A 53 -2.04 14.75 7.22
CA HIS A 53 -2.05 13.90 8.40
C HIS A 53 -0.73 13.97 9.19
N ALA A 54 -0.82 14.19 10.50
CA ALA A 54 0.37 14.39 11.33
C ALA A 54 1.21 13.10 11.47
N GLN A 55 0.54 11.94 11.63
CA GLN A 55 1.18 10.68 12.03
C GLN A 55 1.42 9.68 10.88
N VAL A 56 0.89 9.98 9.70
CA VAL A 56 0.97 9.14 8.49
C VAL A 56 1.36 10.09 7.38
N SER A 57 2.33 9.71 6.56
CA SER A 57 2.72 10.47 5.37
C SER A 57 2.32 9.76 4.09
N ASP A 58 2.18 8.43 4.16
CA ASP A 58 1.94 7.59 3.01
C ASP A 58 0.92 6.53 3.39
N PHE A 59 0.06 6.16 2.46
CA PHE A 59 -0.72 4.93 2.60
C PHE A 59 -0.83 4.23 1.25
N MET A 60 -1.03 2.92 1.31
CA MET A 60 -1.30 2.10 0.15
C MET A 60 -2.61 1.34 0.31
N ILE A 61 -3.36 1.29 -0.77
CA ILE A 61 -4.53 0.42 -0.91
C ILE A 61 -4.07 -0.77 -1.74
N ILE A 62 -4.26 -1.97 -1.19
CA ILE A 62 -3.90 -3.24 -1.83
C ILE A 62 -5.16 -4.07 -1.95
N GLU A 63 -5.44 -4.61 -3.13
CA GLU A 63 -6.56 -5.49 -3.39
C GLU A 63 -6.06 -6.86 -3.87
N THR A 64 -6.58 -7.94 -3.31
CA THR A 64 -6.20 -9.33 -3.65
C THR A 64 -7.33 -10.30 -3.35
N ASP A 65 -7.40 -11.42 -4.07
CA ASP A 65 -8.31 -12.53 -3.75
C ASP A 65 -7.69 -13.59 -2.82
N ASN A 66 -6.41 -13.43 -2.48
CA ASN A 66 -5.65 -14.33 -1.60
C ASN A 66 -4.74 -13.55 -0.66
N LEU A 67 -4.97 -13.68 0.66
CA LEU A 67 -4.15 -13.02 1.68
C LEU A 67 -2.71 -13.54 1.73
N GLU A 68 -2.42 -14.75 1.24
CA GLU A 68 -1.04 -15.21 1.11
C GLU A 68 -0.24 -14.34 0.14
N HIS A 69 -0.85 -13.90 -0.98
CA HIS A 69 -0.19 -13.02 -1.92
C HIS A 69 0.16 -11.66 -1.28
N PHE A 70 -0.75 -11.12 -0.47
CA PHE A 70 -0.47 -9.93 0.35
C PHE A 70 0.68 -10.20 1.34
N GLY A 71 0.65 -11.33 2.05
CA GLY A 71 1.69 -11.73 2.98
C GLY A 71 3.07 -11.82 2.31
N TYR A 72 3.14 -12.42 1.12
CA TYR A 72 4.38 -12.46 0.34
C TYR A 72 4.80 -11.08 -0.13
N LEU A 73 3.91 -10.27 -0.69
CA LEU A 73 4.20 -8.89 -1.10
C LEU A 73 4.86 -8.10 0.03
N ILE A 74 4.24 -8.09 1.22
CA ILE A 74 4.81 -7.43 2.40
C ILE A 74 6.11 -8.08 2.86
N GLY A 75 6.22 -9.41 2.78
CA GLY A 75 7.46 -10.14 3.06
C GLY A 75 8.62 -9.64 2.21
N TYR A 76 8.45 -9.57 0.89
CA TYR A 76 9.48 -9.06 -0.03
C TYR A 76 9.81 -7.58 0.21
N LEU A 77 8.81 -6.73 0.51
CA LEU A 77 9.07 -5.32 0.88
C LEU A 77 9.79 -5.18 2.23
N ARG A 78 9.60 -6.13 3.15
CA ARG A 78 10.32 -6.20 4.44
C ARG A 78 11.75 -6.69 4.31
N GLU A 79 12.00 -7.56 3.33
CA GLU A 79 13.34 -8.05 3.01
C GLU A 79 14.14 -7.06 2.15
N SER A 80 13.46 -6.20 1.38
CA SER A 80 14.08 -5.09 0.67
C SER A 80 14.41 -3.91 1.60
N LYS A 81 15.21 -2.97 1.11
CA LYS A 81 15.50 -1.76 1.89
C LYS A 81 14.26 -0.89 2.13
N THR A 82 13.12 -1.16 1.49
CA THR A 82 11.87 -0.42 1.67
C THR A 82 11.42 -0.40 3.13
N PHE A 83 11.41 -1.55 3.82
CA PHE A 83 11.15 -1.61 5.26
C PHE A 83 12.30 -2.17 6.09
N ALA A 84 13.36 -2.74 5.48
CA ALA A 84 14.55 -3.15 6.23
C ALA A 84 15.44 -1.96 6.63
N ALA A 85 15.42 -0.86 5.87
CA ALA A 85 16.06 0.39 6.26
C ALA A 85 15.06 1.26 7.05
N PRO A 86 15.53 2.13 7.96
CA PRO A 86 14.67 2.99 8.77
C PRO A 86 14.15 4.19 7.97
N TYR A 87 13.61 3.96 6.77
CA TYR A 87 13.05 4.99 5.89
C TYR A 87 11.55 5.18 6.11
N PHE A 88 10.83 4.11 6.42
CA PHE A 88 9.40 4.15 6.67
C PHE A 88 9.03 3.31 7.89
N ASP A 89 8.22 3.89 8.78
CA ASP A 89 7.56 3.18 9.86
C ASP A 89 6.16 2.77 9.41
N VAL A 90 5.86 1.47 9.37
CA VAL A 90 4.46 1.02 9.21
C VAL A 90 3.68 1.39 10.47
N LYS A 91 2.57 2.11 10.32
CA LYS A 91 1.75 2.60 11.44
C LYS A 91 0.53 1.72 11.70
N ASP A 92 -0.11 1.22 10.65
CA ASP A 92 -1.28 0.35 10.78
C ASP A 92 -1.49 -0.48 9.50
N ILE A 93 -2.18 -1.61 9.65
CA ILE A 93 -2.65 -2.46 8.55
C ILE A 93 -4.11 -2.83 8.82
N ILE A 94 -5.01 -2.32 8.00
CA ILE A 94 -6.45 -2.59 8.09
C ILE A 94 -6.83 -3.52 6.95
N ILE A 95 -7.43 -4.67 7.25
CA ILE A 95 -7.90 -5.64 6.25
C ILE A 95 -9.42 -5.70 6.30
N GLY A 96 -10.05 -5.48 5.16
CA GLY A 96 -11.49 -5.59 4.96
C GLY A 96 -11.85 -6.58 3.87
N VAL A 97 -13.13 -6.96 3.87
CA VAL A 97 -13.80 -7.68 2.79
C VAL A 97 -15.00 -6.86 2.33
N PRO A 98 -15.53 -7.08 1.11
CA PRO A 98 -16.79 -6.48 0.69
C PRO A 98 -17.89 -6.66 1.74
N ASN A 99 -18.81 -5.70 1.81
CA ASN A 99 -19.89 -5.71 2.80
C ASN A 99 -20.71 -7.01 2.71
N ASN A 100 -20.66 -7.83 3.77
CA ASN A 100 -21.35 -9.12 3.85
C ASN A 100 -22.86 -9.02 4.15
N PHE A 101 -23.36 -7.85 4.56
CA PHE A 101 -24.78 -7.64 4.88
C PHE A 101 -25.62 -7.35 3.63
N ARG A 102 -25.09 -6.58 2.67
CA ARG A 102 -25.80 -6.18 1.44
C ARG A 102 -25.03 -6.43 0.14
N GLY A 103 -23.88 -7.08 0.22
CA GLY A 103 -22.95 -7.16 -0.90
C GLY A 103 -22.16 -5.85 -1.09
N PRO A 104 -21.17 -5.84 -2.00
CA PRO A 104 -20.45 -4.63 -2.36
C PRO A 104 -21.45 -3.55 -2.82
N MET A 105 -21.34 -2.35 -2.24
CA MET A 105 -22.16 -1.21 -2.61
C MET A 105 -21.27 -0.19 -3.30
N ASN A 106 -21.30 -0.15 -4.63
CA ASN A 106 -20.75 0.96 -5.39
C ASN A 106 -21.85 2.01 -5.59
N ILE A 107 -21.52 3.30 -5.41
CA ILE A 107 -22.48 4.39 -5.58
C ILE A 107 -23.05 4.45 -7.00
N ASP A 108 -22.28 4.01 -7.99
CA ASP A 108 -22.74 3.94 -9.39
C ASP A 108 -23.79 2.84 -9.60
N ASP A 109 -23.72 1.75 -8.84
CA ASP A 109 -24.72 0.67 -8.88
C ASP A 109 -26.02 1.12 -8.20
N ILE A 110 -25.91 1.90 -7.11
CA ILE A 110 -27.07 2.46 -6.40
C ILE A 110 -27.79 3.49 -7.29
N ARG A 111 -27.05 4.36 -7.99
CA ARG A 111 -27.63 5.42 -8.83
C ARG A 111 -28.31 4.91 -10.09
N LYS A 112 -27.95 3.73 -10.59
CA LYS A 112 -28.62 3.10 -11.75
C LYS A 112 -29.91 2.37 -11.38
N ALA A 113 -30.14 2.12 -10.09
CA ALA A 113 -31.29 1.37 -9.59
C ALA A 113 -32.50 2.26 -9.22
N GLY A 114 -32.38 3.59 -9.33
CA GLY A 114 -33.46 4.57 -9.10
C GLY A 114 -33.72 5.40 -10.34
#